data_AF-A0A7G2F645-F1
#
_entry.id   AF-A0A7G2F645-F1
#
_cell.length_a   1.000
_cell.length_b   1.000
_cell.length_c   1.000
_cell.angle_alpha   90.00
_cell.angle_beta   90.00
_cell.angle_gamma   90.00
#
_symmetry.space_group_name_H-M   'P 1'
#
loop_
_entity.id
_entity.type
_entity.pdbx_description
1 polymer ?
#
loop_
_entity_poly.entity_id
_entity_poly.type
_entity_poly.pdbx_seq_one_letter_code
_entity_poly.pdbx_strand_id
1 'polypeptide(L)'
;MLSNEPDRACYGPKHVEVANERMAIQTLLITDELFRNSDVKTRKKYVNLVESVKDSGGDAFIFSAMHVSGEQLAQLTGIAALLRFPLPELEDIEM
;
A
#
# COMPACT_ATOMS: atom_id res chain seq x y z
N MET A 1 -1.53 13.11 11.59
CA MET A 1 -1.18 11.68 11.74
C MET A 1 0.19 11.39 11.14
N LEU A 2 0.49 11.68 9.86
CA LEU A 2 1.87 11.55 9.36
C LEU A 2 2.87 12.53 10.02
N SER A 3 2.45 13.74 10.36
CA SER A 3 3.33 14.77 10.95
C SER A 3 3.85 14.44 12.36
N ASN A 4 3.29 13.42 13.02
CA ASN A 4 3.68 13.06 14.39
C ASN A 4 4.50 11.77 14.45
N GLU A 5 4.38 10.87 13.46
CA GLU A 5 5.04 9.56 13.42
C GLU A 5 5.25 9.15 11.94
N PRO A 6 6.30 9.65 11.27
CA PRO A 6 6.54 9.40 9.84
C PRO A 6 6.68 7.89 9.54
N ASP A 7 7.30 7.16 10.44
CA ASP A 7 7.56 5.71 10.35
C ASP A 7 6.28 4.84 10.38
N ARG A 8 5.10 5.45 10.56
CA ARG A 8 3.79 4.77 10.56
C ARG A 8 3.07 4.83 9.22
N ALA A 9 3.70 5.36 8.18
CA ALA A 9 3.17 5.32 6.83
C ALA A 9 4.28 4.94 5.85
N CYS A 10 3.93 4.18 4.82
CA CYS A 10 4.83 3.88 3.72
C CYS A 10 4.08 3.89 2.38
N TYR A 11 4.82 4.08 1.29
CA TYR A 11 4.29 4.04 -0.07
C TYR A 11 5.32 3.35 -0.97
N GLY A 12 4.87 2.86 -2.12
CA GLY A 12 5.72 2.07 -3.00
C GLY A 12 5.49 0.56 -2.84
N PRO A 13 5.51 -0.22 -3.95
CA PRO A 13 5.22 -1.65 -3.90
C PRO A 13 6.12 -2.43 -2.92
N LYS A 14 7.44 -2.21 -2.96
CA LYS A 14 8.39 -2.92 -2.09
C LYS A 14 8.16 -2.65 -0.61
N HIS A 15 7.99 -1.37 -0.22
CA HIS A 15 7.79 -1.01 1.18
C HIS A 15 6.48 -1.58 1.72
N VAL A 16 5.41 -1.51 0.92
CA VAL A 16 4.10 -2.07 1.28
C VAL A 16 4.16 -3.59 1.38
N GLU A 17 4.90 -4.27 0.52
CA GLU A 17 5.12 -5.72 0.59
C GLU A 17 5.82 -6.13 1.88
N VAL A 18 6.91 -5.46 2.24
CA VAL A 18 7.65 -5.73 3.49
C VAL A 18 6.80 -5.41 4.72
N ALA A 19 5.99 -4.34 4.66
CA ALA A 19 5.03 -4.04 5.73
C ALA A 19 3.96 -5.13 5.87
N ASN A 20 3.50 -5.72 4.76
CA ASN A 20 2.54 -6.84 4.78
C ASN A 20 3.18 -8.11 5.34
N GLU A 21 4.42 -8.44 4.94
CA GLU A 21 5.17 -9.59 5.47
C GLU A 21 5.36 -9.52 7.00
N ARG A 22 5.46 -8.30 7.54
CA ARG A 22 5.55 -8.03 8.98
C ARG A 22 4.20 -7.90 9.68
N MET A 23 3.09 -8.13 8.97
CA MET A 23 1.72 -7.93 9.46
C MET A 23 1.49 -6.53 10.08
N ALA A 24 2.22 -5.54 9.58
CA ALA A 24 2.21 -4.19 10.13
C ALA A 24 1.11 -3.32 9.54
N ILE A 25 0.47 -3.73 8.44
CA ILE A 25 -0.53 -2.93 7.75
C ILE A 25 -1.83 -2.88 8.57
N GLN A 26 -2.26 -1.66 8.90
CA GLN A 26 -3.60 -1.39 9.42
C GLN A 26 -4.56 -1.03 8.28
N THR A 27 -4.12 -0.20 7.35
CA THR A 27 -4.94 0.29 6.25
C THR A 27 -4.12 0.34 4.97
N LEU A 28 -4.55 -0.39 3.95
CA LEU A 28 -4.00 -0.37 2.59
C LEU A 28 -4.80 0.61 1.72
N LEU A 29 -4.09 1.46 0.98
CA LEU A 29 -4.61 2.39 -0.01
C LEU A 29 -4.04 1.97 -1.37
N ILE A 30 -4.89 1.66 -2.34
CA ILE A 30 -4.44 1.19 -3.65
C ILE A 30 -5.31 1.74 -4.77
N THR A 31 -4.72 2.15 -5.89
CA THR A 31 -5.48 2.64 -7.05
C THR A 31 -6.04 1.48 -7.88
N ASP A 32 -7.20 1.69 -8.49
CA ASP A 32 -7.85 0.72 -9.38
C ASP A 32 -7.06 0.47 -10.68
N GLU A 33 -6.13 1.35 -11.03
CA GLU A 33 -5.21 1.22 -12.17
C GLU A 33 -4.25 0.03 -11.99
N LEU A 34 -3.77 -0.22 -10.77
CA LEU A 34 -2.86 -1.34 -10.47
C LEU A 34 -3.52 -2.72 -10.70
N PHE A 35 -4.85 -2.79 -10.66
CA PHE A 35 -5.61 -4.00 -11.01
C PHE A 35 -5.90 -4.12 -12.51
N ARG A 36 -5.76 -3.01 -13.26
CA ARG A 36 -5.99 -2.96 -14.72
C ARG A 36 -4.71 -3.17 -15.52
N ASN A 37 -3.58 -3.44 -14.87
CA ASN A 37 -2.30 -3.73 -15.51
C ASN A 37 -2.41 -4.88 -16.54
N SER A 38 -1.76 -4.72 -17.70
CA SER A 38 -1.73 -5.72 -18.77
C SER A 38 -0.99 -6.99 -18.34
N ASP A 39 -0.04 -6.89 -17.42
CA ASP A 39 0.62 -8.05 -16.82
C ASP A 39 -0.28 -8.75 -15.80
N VAL A 40 -0.68 -9.98 -16.13
CA VAL A 40 -1.48 -10.86 -15.28
C VAL A 40 -0.78 -11.19 -13.97
N LYS A 41 0.56 -11.31 -13.96
CA LYS A 41 1.30 -11.63 -12.73
C LYS A 41 1.21 -10.49 -11.72
N THR A 42 1.47 -9.27 -12.17
CA THR A 42 1.34 -8.06 -11.37
C THR A 42 -0.07 -7.87 -10.81
N ARG A 43 -1.10 -8.09 -11.63
CA ARG A 43 -2.50 -8.01 -11.15
C ARG A 43 -2.79 -9.02 -10.04
N LYS A 44 -2.39 -10.29 -10.21
CA LYS A 44 -2.59 -11.33 -9.17
C LYS A 44 -1.86 -10.98 -7.88
N LYS A 45 -0.66 -10.39 -7.99
CA LYS A 45 0.11 -9.93 -6.82
C LYS A 45 -0.69 -8.94 -5.98
N TYR A 46 -1.28 -7.92 -6.60
CA TYR A 46 -2.07 -6.92 -5.86
C TYR A 46 -3.40 -7.45 -5.34
N VAL A 47 -4.06 -8.37 -6.06
CA VAL A 47 -5.25 -9.07 -5.54
C VAL A 47 -4.90 -9.84 -4.26
N ASN A 48 -3.84 -10.65 -4.31
CA ASN A 48 -3.37 -11.43 -3.16
C ASN A 48 -2.95 -10.53 -1.99
N LEU A 49 -2.34 -9.38 -2.27
CA LEU A 49 -1.96 -8.40 -1.24
C LEU A 49 -3.20 -7.84 -0.52
N VAL A 50 -4.24 -7.45 -1.27
CA VAL A 50 -5.50 -6.95 -0.69
C VAL A 50 -6.16 -8.02 0.19
N GLU A 51 -6.20 -9.27 -0.29
CA GLU A 51 -6.73 -10.40 0.47
C GLU A 51 -5.91 -10.63 1.75
N SER A 52 -4.57 -10.69 1.65
CA SER A 52 -3.65 -10.86 2.78
C SER A 52 -3.83 -9.79 3.87
N VAL A 53 -4.01 -8.52 3.48
CA VAL A 53 -4.25 -7.43 4.44
C VAL A 53 -5.57 -7.62 5.17
N LYS A 54 -6.64 -7.99 4.45
CA LYS A 54 -7.95 -8.26 5.05
C LYS A 54 -7.92 -9.46 6.00
N ASP A 55 -7.25 -10.54 5.60
CA ASP A 55 -7.09 -11.75 6.41
C ASP A 55 -6.28 -11.49 7.69
N SER A 56 -5.32 -10.55 7.62
CA SER A 56 -4.56 -10.06 8.77
C SER A 56 -5.34 -9.08 9.65
N GLY A 57 -6.63 -8.84 9.35
CA GLY A 57 -7.51 -7.95 10.09
C GLY A 57 -7.24 -6.46 9.83
N GLY A 58 -6.70 -6.10 8.67
CA GLY A 58 -6.54 -4.73 8.20
C GLY A 58 -7.62 -4.34 7.19
N ASP A 59 -7.76 -3.03 6.94
CA ASP A 59 -8.68 -2.50 5.95
C ASP A 59 -7.97 -2.29 4.61
N ALA A 60 -8.70 -2.41 3.50
CA ALA A 60 -8.18 -2.10 2.17
C ALA A 60 -9.18 -1.22 1.41
N PHE A 61 -8.70 -0.05 0.97
CA PHE A 61 -9.48 0.94 0.22
C PHE A 61 -8.95 1.06 -1.20
N ILE A 62 -9.84 0.87 -2.16
CA ILE A 62 -9.54 0.99 -3.59
C ILE A 62 -9.96 2.39 -4.05
N PHE A 63 -9.01 3.15 -4.59
CA PHE A 63 -9.21 4.50 -5.09
C PHE A 63 -9.35 4.49 -6.61
N SER A 64 -10.35 5.19 -7.12
CA SER A 64 -10.47 5.42 -8.56
C SER A 64 -9.36 6.35 -9.03
N ALA A 65 -8.54 5.93 -10.00
CA ALA A 65 -7.53 6.80 -10.61
C ALA A 65 -8.15 8.01 -11.33
N MET A 66 -9.47 8.03 -11.58
CA MET A 66 -10.19 9.16 -12.18
C MET A 66 -10.74 10.16 -11.14
N HIS A 67 -10.44 9.98 -9.86
CA HIS A 67 -10.80 10.92 -8.80
C HIS A 67 -9.54 11.57 -8.25
N VAL A 68 -9.64 12.83 -7.79
CA VAL A 68 -8.50 13.62 -7.30
C VAL A 68 -7.66 12.90 -6.23
N SER A 69 -8.30 12.12 -5.35
CA SER A 69 -7.59 11.33 -4.34
C SER A 69 -6.82 10.14 -4.94
N GLY A 70 -7.32 9.53 -6.01
CA GLY A 70 -6.59 8.50 -6.74
C GLY A 70 -5.42 9.07 -7.55
N GLU A 71 -5.59 10.25 -8.15
CA GLU A 71 -4.51 10.96 -8.85
C GLU A 71 -3.35 11.30 -7.89
N GLN A 72 -3.66 11.78 -6.68
CA GLN A 72 -2.66 12.04 -5.65
C GLN A 72 -1.94 10.76 -5.21
N LEU A 73 -2.67 9.67 -5.01
CA LEU A 73 -2.07 8.38 -4.65
C LEU A 73 -1.21 7.82 -5.80
N ALA A 74 -1.62 8.01 -7.05
CA ALA A 74 -0.86 7.60 -8.24
C ALA A 74 0.48 8.33 -8.35
N GLN A 75 0.54 9.62 -7.96
CA GLN A 75 1.82 10.36 -7.86
C GLN A 75 2.76 9.75 -6.81
N LEU A 76 2.22 9.02 -5.83
CA LEU A 76 2.96 8.23 -4.84
C LEU A 76 2.99 6.74 -5.21
N THR A 77 3.19 6.41 -6.49
CA THR A 77 3.26 5.05 -7.06
C THR A 77 1.94 4.27 -7.14
N GLY A 78 0.83 4.83 -6.66
CA GLY A 78 -0.50 4.20 -6.71
C GLY A 78 -0.80 3.25 -5.55
N ILE A 79 0.14 3.06 -4.61
CA ILE A 79 -0.04 2.19 -3.45
C ILE A 79 0.63 2.77 -2.21
N ALA A 80 -0.07 2.75 -1.09
CA ALA A 80 0.41 3.19 0.20
C ALA A 80 -0.24 2.42 1.35
N ALA A 81 0.37 2.43 2.53
CA ALA A 81 -0.16 1.79 3.71
C ALA A 81 0.05 2.65 4.97
N LEU A 82 -0.96 2.64 5.84
CA LEU A 82 -0.86 3.08 7.23
C LEU A 82 -0.59 1.88 8.12
N LEU A 83 0.35 2.04 9.04
CA LEU A 83 0.89 0.95 9.85
C LEU A 83 0.35 0.99 11.28
N ARG A 84 0.16 -0.21 11.84
CA ARG A 84 -0.25 -0.47 13.23
C ARG A 84 0.80 0.04 14.22
N PHE A 85 2.07 -0.07 13.86
CA PHE A 85 3.24 0.34 14.63
C PHE A 85 4.33 0.88 13.67
N PRO A 86 5.25 1.72 14.15
CA PRO A 86 6.30 2.30 13.31
C PRO A 86 7.26 1.21 12.79
N LEU A 87 7.68 1.35 11.53
CA LEU A 87 8.69 0.50 10.88
C LEU A 87 9.83 1.37 10.28
N PRO A 88 10.77 1.86 11.10
CA PRO A 88 11.86 2.74 10.63
C PRO A 88 12.77 2.08 9.58
N GLU A 89 12.92 0.76 9.64
CA GLU A 89 13.73 -0.02 8.69
C GLU A 89 13.23 0.03 7.23
N LEU A 90 12.02 0.54 6.97
CA LEU A 90 11.53 0.69 5.60
C LEU A 90 12.29 1.78 4.84
N GLU A 91 12.86 2.78 5.53
CA GLU A 91 13.65 3.85 4.91
C GLU A 91 14.95 3.34 4.29
N ASP A 92 15.50 2.26 4.85
CA ASP A 92 16.74 1.61 4.38
C ASP A 92 16.52 0.75 3.14
N ILE A 93 15.25 0.52 2.75
CA ILE A 93 14.90 -0.29 1.58
C ILE A 93 14.87 0.62 0.36
N GLU A 94 15.83 0.44 -0.56
CA GLU A 94 15.82 1.15 -1.85
C GLU A 94 14.51 0.89 -2.62
N MET A 95 13.78 1.98 -2.89
CA MET A 95 12.52 2.00 -3.65
C MET A 95 12.65 1.30 -5.01
#